data_AF-D6TRH0-F1
#
_entry.id   AF-D6TRH0-F1
#
_cell.length_a   1.000
_cell.length_b   1.000
_cell.length_c   1.000
_cell.angle_alpha   90.00
_cell.angle_beta   90.00
_cell.angle_gamma   90.00
#
_symmetry.space_group_name_H-M   'P 1'
#
loop_
_entity.id
_entity.type
_entity.pdbx_description
1 polymer ?
#
loop_
_entity_poly.entity_id
_entity_poly.type
_entity_poly.pdbx_seq_one_letter_code
_entity_poly.pdbx_strand_id
1 'polypeptide(L)'
;MQRSSGTLVTAANGVQIVTDQDITVSAVNYPTLGQASVSAHATQARPAGNLKAGVIYGPCCRANISAVNGALSGRQDARNYQTVTQHDIDSASASLKASLDQSTTTALQTQVQSTETLATPLHCQQKTSADHQPGDEAASVHVTLDETCTGIVYQTQALQTLITQALTTQAKQQLGAGYATSGDVHITTTAQGTTTIWATGASIWVYQFSQAEQEHLKASIAGKNQAQAKNLLLARAGGQSVSFSNNATLPDIQHIRFVFITY
;
A
#
# COMPACT_ATOMS: atom_id res chain seq x y z
N MET A 1 -29.75 64.14 -5.90
CA MET A 1 -30.46 62.98 -6.51
C MET A 1 -29.69 61.73 -6.16
N GLN A 2 -30.31 60.72 -5.55
CA GLN A 2 -29.68 59.45 -5.19
C GLN A 2 -30.04 58.35 -6.21
N ARG A 3 -29.07 57.52 -6.58
CA ARG A 3 -29.20 56.31 -7.40
C ARG A 3 -28.69 55.13 -6.59
N SER A 4 -29.31 53.98 -6.76
CA SER A 4 -28.90 52.74 -6.12
C SER A 4 -27.88 51.96 -6.96
N SER A 5 -27.03 51.18 -6.29
CA SER A 5 -26.16 50.16 -6.87
C SER A 5 -26.94 49.24 -7.82
N GLY A 6 -26.28 48.71 -8.85
CA GLY A 6 -26.93 47.86 -9.86
C GLY A 6 -27.52 48.60 -11.07
N THR A 7 -27.25 49.89 -11.27
CA THR A 7 -27.72 50.60 -12.47
C THR A 7 -26.92 50.15 -13.69
N LEU A 8 -27.62 49.63 -14.71
CA LEU A 8 -27.03 49.16 -15.96
C LEU A 8 -26.88 50.31 -16.98
N VAL A 9 -25.69 50.44 -17.55
CA VAL A 9 -25.38 51.38 -18.65
C VAL A 9 -24.74 50.59 -19.79
N THR A 10 -25.26 50.74 -21.00
CA THR A 10 -24.75 50.04 -22.19
C THR A 10 -23.89 50.98 -23.01
N ALA A 11 -22.65 50.59 -23.28
CA ALA A 11 -21.74 51.29 -24.18
C ALA A 11 -22.14 51.11 -25.65
N ALA A 12 -21.67 52.01 -26.52
CA ALA A 12 -21.98 51.98 -27.96
C ALA A 12 -21.57 50.68 -28.67
N ASN A 13 -20.60 49.95 -28.12
CA ASN A 13 -20.15 48.64 -28.61
C ASN A 13 -20.93 47.45 -28.02
N GLY A 14 -22.04 47.70 -27.30
CA GLY A 14 -22.91 46.67 -26.72
C GLY A 14 -22.47 46.15 -25.35
N VAL A 15 -21.34 46.61 -24.82
CA VAL A 15 -20.83 46.20 -23.50
C VAL A 15 -21.68 46.82 -22.40
N GLN A 16 -22.15 45.99 -21.48
CA GLN A 16 -22.94 46.44 -20.33
C GLN A 16 -22.03 46.69 -19.12
N ILE A 17 -22.22 47.83 -18.48
CA ILE A 17 -21.54 48.23 -17.24
C ILE A 17 -22.59 48.36 -16.14
N VAL A 18 -22.25 47.90 -14.95
CA VAL A 18 -23.07 48.05 -13.75
C VAL A 18 -22.34 48.89 -12.70
N THR A 19 -23.05 49.82 -12.08
CA THR A 19 -22.50 50.64 -10.98
C THR A 19 -22.43 49.82 -9.68
N ASP A 20 -21.29 49.86 -9.00
CA ASP A 20 -21.03 49.07 -7.78
C ASP A 20 -21.71 49.65 -6.55
N GLN A 21 -21.94 50.96 -6.56
CA GLN A 21 -22.40 51.71 -5.40
C GLN A 21 -23.51 52.69 -5.78
N ASP A 22 -24.22 53.12 -4.76
CA ASP A 22 -25.17 54.21 -4.86
C ASP A 22 -24.43 55.52 -5.21
N ILE A 23 -25.00 56.33 -6.10
CA ILE A 23 -24.43 57.63 -6.47
C ILE A 23 -25.41 58.76 -6.19
N THR A 24 -24.94 59.78 -5.46
CA THR A 24 -25.73 60.99 -5.22
C THR A 24 -25.16 62.18 -5.98
N VAL A 25 -25.91 62.70 -6.95
CA VAL A 25 -25.55 63.92 -7.70
C VAL A 25 -26.21 65.13 -7.06
N SER A 26 -25.43 66.11 -6.63
CA SER A 26 -25.93 67.38 -6.08
C SER A 26 -26.71 68.18 -7.12
N ALA A 27 -27.63 69.03 -6.68
CA ALA A 27 -28.34 69.94 -7.58
C ALA A 27 -27.36 70.95 -8.22
N VAL A 28 -27.69 71.45 -9.41
CA VAL A 28 -26.90 72.46 -10.11
C VAL A 28 -26.85 73.74 -9.27
N ASN A 29 -25.65 74.28 -9.08
CA ASN A 29 -25.43 75.59 -8.47
C ASN A 29 -24.62 76.44 -9.46
N TYR A 30 -25.33 77.15 -10.32
CA TYR A 30 -24.75 77.86 -11.46
C TYR A 30 -23.60 78.79 -11.02
N PRO A 31 -22.44 78.77 -11.69
CA PRO A 31 -22.14 78.14 -12.98
C PRO A 31 -21.71 76.66 -12.91
N THR A 32 -21.67 76.05 -11.73
CA THR A 32 -21.16 74.68 -11.54
C THR A 32 -22.29 73.66 -11.67
N LEU A 33 -22.14 72.73 -12.60
CA LEU A 33 -23.03 71.58 -12.72
C LEU A 33 -22.77 70.58 -11.58
N GLY A 34 -23.82 69.90 -11.12
CA GLY A 34 -23.66 68.79 -10.18
C GLY A 34 -22.96 67.61 -10.85
N GLN A 35 -21.89 67.12 -10.24
CA GLN A 35 -21.13 65.95 -10.72
C GLN A 35 -20.87 64.99 -9.56
N ALA A 36 -20.81 63.70 -9.85
CA ALA A 36 -20.41 62.66 -8.91
C ALA A 36 -19.70 61.53 -9.67
N SER A 37 -18.80 60.82 -9.01
CA SER A 37 -18.10 59.65 -9.54
C SER A 37 -18.48 58.41 -8.73
N VAL A 38 -18.58 57.27 -9.41
CA VAL A 38 -18.90 55.98 -8.79
C VAL A 38 -18.07 54.88 -9.44
N SER A 39 -17.68 53.89 -8.66
CA SER A 39 -17.07 52.67 -9.18
C SER A 39 -18.10 51.85 -9.97
N ALA A 40 -17.64 51.24 -11.06
CA ALA A 40 -18.47 50.41 -11.92
C ALA A 40 -17.61 49.35 -12.62
N HIS A 41 -18.21 48.22 -12.97
CA HIS A 41 -17.54 47.15 -13.72
C HIS A 41 -18.37 46.67 -14.92
N ALA A 42 -17.68 46.18 -15.95
CA ALA A 42 -18.34 45.51 -17.07
C ALA A 42 -18.90 44.16 -16.63
N THR A 43 -20.12 43.82 -17.06
CA THR A 43 -20.76 42.52 -16.72
C THR A 43 -20.10 41.33 -17.41
N GLN A 44 -19.36 41.58 -18.49
CA GLN A 44 -18.57 40.57 -19.20
C GLN A 44 -17.08 40.78 -18.90
N ALA A 45 -16.43 39.78 -18.30
CA ALA A 45 -14.96 39.69 -18.30
C ALA A 45 -14.46 39.37 -19.73
N ARG A 46 -13.19 39.69 -20.06
CA ARG A 46 -12.43 39.50 -21.35
C ARG A 46 -12.12 40.82 -22.10
N PRO A 47 -11.26 40.85 -23.16
CA PRO A 47 -10.91 42.08 -23.91
C PRO A 47 -12.10 42.91 -24.40
N ALA A 48 -13.24 42.27 -24.63
CA ALA A 48 -14.49 42.96 -24.98
C ALA A 48 -14.97 43.92 -23.86
N GLY A 49 -14.68 43.62 -22.58
CA GLY A 49 -15.00 44.47 -21.43
C GLY A 49 -13.99 45.60 -21.18
N ASN A 50 -12.87 45.65 -21.91
CA ASN A 50 -11.93 46.77 -21.82
C ASN A 50 -12.46 47.95 -22.63
N LEU A 51 -12.74 49.05 -21.96
CA LEU A 51 -13.33 50.25 -22.57
C LEU A 51 -12.38 51.42 -22.40
N LYS A 52 -12.10 52.12 -23.50
CA LYS A 52 -11.41 53.42 -23.43
C LYS A 52 -12.27 54.42 -22.66
N ALA A 53 -11.63 55.41 -22.04
CA ALA A 53 -12.35 56.52 -21.44
C ALA A 53 -13.22 57.23 -22.50
N GLY A 54 -14.43 57.62 -22.13
CA GLY A 54 -15.37 58.36 -22.99
C GLY A 54 -16.11 57.53 -24.03
N VAL A 55 -16.00 56.19 -24.04
CA VAL A 55 -16.81 55.32 -24.91
C VAL A 55 -18.30 55.37 -24.52
N ILE A 56 -18.58 55.46 -23.23
CA ILE A 56 -19.86 55.90 -22.72
C ILE A 56 -19.77 57.41 -22.61
N TYR A 57 -20.58 58.09 -23.41
CA TYR A 57 -20.75 59.54 -23.34
C TYR A 57 -22.15 59.87 -23.82
N GLY A 58 -23.03 60.25 -22.90
CA GLY A 58 -24.39 60.63 -23.27
C GLY A 58 -25.42 60.48 -22.15
N PRO A 59 -26.69 60.78 -22.46
CA PRO A 59 -27.77 60.71 -21.49
C PRO A 59 -27.88 59.29 -20.93
N CYS A 60 -27.81 59.16 -19.62
CA CYS A 60 -27.89 57.87 -18.95
C CYS A 60 -28.94 57.96 -17.86
N CYS A 61 -29.82 56.96 -17.83
CA CYS A 61 -30.67 56.67 -16.69
C CYS A 61 -31.81 57.69 -16.38
N ARG A 62 -31.68 59.01 -16.61
CA ARG A 62 -32.73 60.05 -16.43
C ARG A 62 -32.53 61.29 -17.32
N ALA A 63 -33.61 62.05 -17.54
CA ALA A 63 -33.56 63.34 -18.24
C ALA A 63 -32.56 64.30 -17.57
N ASN A 64 -31.73 64.96 -18.38
CA ASN A 64 -30.68 65.90 -17.97
C ASN A 64 -29.53 65.30 -17.13
N ILE A 65 -29.38 63.97 -17.09
CA ILE A 65 -28.22 63.30 -16.50
C ILE A 65 -27.46 62.57 -17.61
N SER A 66 -26.15 62.78 -17.68
CA SER A 66 -25.26 62.07 -18.60
C SER A 66 -24.21 61.29 -17.83
N ALA A 67 -23.80 60.14 -18.36
CA ALA A 67 -22.66 59.38 -17.86
C ALA A 67 -21.49 59.54 -18.81
N VAL A 68 -20.31 59.56 -18.21
CA VAL A 68 -19.04 59.37 -18.88
C VAL A 68 -18.24 58.32 -18.12
N ASN A 69 -17.63 57.37 -18.82
CA ASN A 69 -16.75 56.39 -18.20
C ASN A 69 -15.28 56.84 -18.24
N GLY A 70 -14.53 56.56 -17.17
CA GLY A 70 -13.07 56.47 -17.25
C GLY A 70 -12.64 55.22 -18.02
N ALA A 71 -11.33 55.00 -18.18
CA ALA A 71 -10.84 53.76 -18.79
C ALA A 71 -11.16 52.56 -17.87
N LEU A 72 -11.77 51.51 -18.43
CA LEU A 72 -11.96 50.23 -17.75
C LEU A 72 -10.95 49.22 -18.29
N SER A 73 -10.16 48.66 -17.38
CA SER A 73 -9.18 47.59 -17.63
C SER A 73 -9.17 46.69 -16.41
N GLY A 74 -9.19 45.35 -16.56
CA GLY A 74 -8.97 44.58 -15.33
C GLY A 74 -9.13 43.07 -15.25
N ARG A 75 -9.42 42.28 -16.29
CA ARG A 75 -9.37 40.81 -16.13
C ARG A 75 -8.80 40.08 -17.35
N GLN A 76 -7.82 39.21 -17.08
CA GLN A 76 -7.30 38.19 -17.99
C GLN A 76 -8.42 37.24 -18.45
N ASP A 77 -8.29 36.70 -19.66
CA ASP A 77 -9.22 35.71 -20.20
C ASP A 77 -9.31 34.48 -19.29
N ALA A 78 -10.53 33.95 -19.10
CA ALA A 78 -10.70 32.61 -18.54
C ALA A 78 -10.02 31.60 -19.47
N ARG A 79 -8.90 31.01 -19.03
CA ARG A 79 -8.19 29.95 -19.74
C ARG A 79 -8.43 28.62 -19.04
N ASN A 80 -8.55 27.57 -19.83
CA ASN A 80 -8.48 26.21 -19.32
C ASN A 80 -7.01 25.87 -19.06
N TYR A 81 -6.74 25.20 -17.95
CA TYR A 81 -5.42 24.73 -17.60
C TYR A 81 -5.51 23.36 -16.93
N GLN A 82 -4.42 22.59 -17.03
CA GLN A 82 -4.29 21.34 -16.29
C GLN A 82 -3.83 21.65 -14.88
N THR A 83 -4.33 20.86 -13.94
CA THR A 83 -3.95 20.95 -12.53
C THR A 83 -3.43 19.61 -12.07
N VAL A 84 -2.37 19.63 -11.29
CA VAL A 84 -1.86 18.43 -10.62
C VAL A 84 -2.90 17.97 -9.61
N THR A 85 -3.24 16.68 -9.62
CA THR A 85 -4.09 16.06 -8.61
C THR A 85 -3.24 15.24 -7.64
N GLN A 86 -3.77 14.97 -6.44
CA GLN A 86 -3.12 14.05 -5.51
C GLN A 86 -2.95 12.65 -6.11
N HIS A 87 -3.92 12.22 -6.93
CA HIS A 87 -3.88 10.93 -7.60
C HIS A 87 -2.70 10.80 -8.57
N ASP A 88 -2.32 11.89 -9.25
CA ASP A 88 -1.16 11.90 -10.15
C ASP A 88 0.14 11.66 -9.37
N ILE A 89 0.29 12.34 -8.22
CA ILE A 89 1.44 12.20 -7.31
C ILE A 89 1.48 10.79 -6.71
N ASP A 90 0.34 10.27 -6.23
CA ASP A 90 0.25 8.96 -5.60
C ASP A 90 0.56 7.82 -6.60
N SER A 91 0.03 7.92 -7.82
CA SER A 91 0.25 6.91 -8.87
C SER A 91 1.70 6.86 -9.33
N ALA A 92 2.34 8.03 -9.48
CA ALA A 92 3.76 8.13 -9.76
C ALA A 92 4.60 7.56 -8.61
N SER A 93 4.26 7.90 -7.36
CA SER A 93 4.93 7.41 -6.16
C SER A 93 4.85 5.88 -6.02
N ALA A 94 3.67 5.29 -6.27
CA ALA A 94 3.47 3.84 -6.19
C ALA A 94 4.33 3.08 -7.21
N SER A 95 4.42 3.60 -8.43
CA SER A 95 5.26 3.01 -9.49
C SER A 95 6.75 3.09 -9.15
N LEU A 96 7.22 4.23 -8.63
CA LEU A 96 8.59 4.40 -8.15
C LEU A 96 8.89 3.46 -6.98
N LYS A 97 7.96 3.33 -6.02
CA LYS A 97 8.11 2.44 -4.87
C LYS A 97 8.33 0.99 -5.31
N ALA A 98 7.50 0.46 -6.21
CA ALA A 98 7.66 -0.91 -6.69
C ALA A 98 9.02 -1.14 -7.37
N SER A 99 9.48 -0.17 -8.17
CA SER A 99 10.80 -0.23 -8.80
C SER A 99 11.95 -0.17 -7.80
N LEU A 100 11.85 0.68 -6.77
CA LEU A 100 12.85 0.79 -5.70
C LEU A 100 12.87 -0.47 -4.84
N ASP A 101 11.72 -0.97 -4.39
CA ASP A 101 11.63 -2.21 -3.59
C ASP A 101 12.35 -3.39 -4.30
N GLN A 102 12.14 -3.53 -5.62
CA GLN A 102 12.79 -4.57 -6.44
C GLN A 102 14.30 -4.33 -6.60
N SER A 103 14.71 -3.09 -6.89
CA SER A 103 16.11 -2.71 -7.05
C SER A 103 16.88 -2.89 -5.75
N THR A 104 16.31 -2.45 -4.63
CA THR A 104 16.90 -2.56 -3.29
C THR A 104 17.05 -4.02 -2.87
N THR A 105 16.02 -4.84 -3.09
CA THR A 105 16.11 -6.29 -2.81
C THR A 105 17.24 -6.93 -3.63
N THR A 106 17.33 -6.61 -4.91
CA THR A 106 18.39 -7.13 -5.79
C THR A 106 19.78 -6.68 -5.33
N ALA A 107 19.94 -5.40 -4.99
CA ALA A 107 21.20 -4.82 -4.54
C ALA A 107 21.65 -5.31 -3.16
N LEU A 108 20.72 -5.66 -2.27
CA LEU A 108 21.05 -6.33 -1.02
C LEU A 108 21.42 -7.79 -1.27
N GLN A 109 20.69 -8.49 -2.14
CA GLN A 109 20.97 -9.89 -2.46
C GLN A 109 22.38 -10.11 -3.04
N THR A 110 22.95 -9.14 -3.76
CA THR A 110 24.33 -9.20 -4.25
C THR A 110 25.39 -9.05 -3.16
N GLN A 111 25.01 -8.52 -1.99
CA GLN A 111 25.88 -8.39 -0.81
C GLN A 111 25.81 -9.62 0.11
N VAL A 112 24.79 -10.48 -0.07
CA VAL A 112 24.62 -11.71 0.70
C VAL A 112 25.69 -12.73 0.29
N GLN A 113 26.39 -13.29 1.27
CA GLN A 113 27.37 -14.34 1.00
C GLN A 113 26.68 -15.67 0.63
N SER A 114 27.42 -16.58 -0.02
CA SER A 114 26.86 -17.87 -0.48
C SER A 114 26.34 -18.78 0.65
N THR A 115 26.77 -18.56 1.89
CA THR A 115 26.33 -19.32 3.07
C THR A 115 25.29 -18.58 3.90
N GLU A 116 24.87 -17.39 3.44
CA GLU A 116 23.94 -16.52 4.12
C GLU A 116 22.59 -16.48 3.43
N THR A 117 21.56 -16.13 4.20
CA THR A 117 20.23 -15.83 3.69
C THR A 117 19.80 -14.47 4.21
N LEU A 118 19.27 -13.64 3.31
CA LEU A 118 18.67 -12.35 3.65
C LEU A 118 17.31 -12.59 4.30
N ALA A 119 17.14 -12.10 5.52
CA ALA A 119 15.89 -12.17 6.24
C ALA A 119 14.90 -11.11 5.71
N THR A 120 13.64 -11.50 5.59
CA THR A 120 12.53 -10.65 5.12
C THR A 120 11.45 -10.48 6.19
N PRO A 121 10.68 -9.39 6.21
CA PRO A 121 10.75 -8.23 5.30
C PRO A 121 11.94 -7.30 5.57
N LEU A 122 12.34 -6.52 4.57
CA LEU A 122 13.34 -5.46 4.72
C LEU A 122 12.77 -4.28 5.52
N HIS A 123 13.63 -3.60 6.29
CA HIS A 123 13.24 -2.41 7.03
C HIS A 123 13.64 -1.18 6.23
N CYS A 124 12.65 -0.57 5.55
CA CYS A 124 12.86 0.56 4.67
C CYS A 124 12.24 1.85 5.23
N GLN A 125 12.97 2.95 5.12
CA GLN A 125 12.49 4.30 5.36
C GLN A 125 12.43 5.02 4.03
N GLN A 126 11.28 5.63 3.73
CA GLN A 126 11.01 6.28 2.46
C GLN A 126 10.72 7.77 2.68
N LYS A 127 11.21 8.59 1.75
CA LYS A 127 10.94 10.02 1.70
C LYS A 127 10.49 10.39 0.29
N THR A 128 9.23 10.80 0.16
CA THR A 128 8.67 11.28 -1.10
C THR A 128 8.68 12.80 -1.14
N SER A 129 8.99 13.37 -2.30
CA SER A 129 8.82 14.78 -2.61
C SER A 129 8.32 14.96 -4.03
N ALA A 130 7.61 16.06 -4.28
CA ALA A 130 7.12 16.43 -5.60
C ALA A 130 7.45 17.90 -5.86
N ASP A 131 7.69 18.25 -7.13
CA ASP A 131 7.98 19.62 -7.55
C ASP A 131 6.73 20.52 -7.63
N HIS A 132 5.53 19.93 -7.61
CA HIS A 132 4.23 20.60 -7.59
C HIS A 132 3.31 20.00 -6.52
N GLN A 133 2.41 20.83 -6.00
CA GLN A 133 1.35 20.45 -5.07
C GLN A 133 0.02 20.21 -5.80
N PRO A 134 -0.91 19.45 -5.20
CA PRO A 134 -2.25 19.34 -5.73
C PRO A 134 -2.92 20.72 -5.91
N GLY A 135 -3.46 20.98 -7.10
CA GLY A 135 -4.08 22.24 -7.48
C GLY A 135 -3.16 23.20 -8.24
N ASP A 136 -1.85 22.95 -8.27
CA ASP A 136 -0.92 23.75 -9.06
C ASP A 136 -1.23 23.62 -10.56
N GLU A 137 -1.16 24.75 -11.28
CA GLU A 137 -1.26 24.77 -12.74
C GLU A 137 0.01 24.18 -13.35
N ALA A 138 -0.03 22.90 -13.72
CA ALA A 138 1.05 22.21 -14.41
C ALA A 138 0.50 21.04 -15.25
N ALA A 139 1.16 20.78 -16.38
CA ALA A 139 0.83 19.66 -17.26
C ALA A 139 1.54 18.35 -16.88
N SER A 140 2.56 18.44 -16.03
CA SER A 140 3.38 17.33 -15.56
C SER A 140 3.89 17.60 -14.15
N VAL A 141 4.06 16.54 -13.37
CA VAL A 141 4.66 16.58 -12.03
C VAL A 141 5.88 15.67 -11.99
N HIS A 142 6.95 16.13 -11.35
CA HIS A 142 8.13 15.32 -11.06
C HIS A 142 8.10 14.89 -9.61
N VAL A 143 8.08 13.57 -9.39
CA VAL A 143 8.10 12.96 -8.06
C VAL A 143 9.47 12.32 -7.84
N THR A 144 10.10 12.65 -6.71
CA THR A 144 11.34 12.04 -6.24
C THR A 144 11.03 11.20 -5.00
N LEU A 145 11.46 9.94 -5.03
CA LEU A 145 11.34 9.01 -3.91
C LEU A 145 12.73 8.53 -3.51
N ASP A 146 13.16 8.91 -2.29
CA ASP A 146 14.38 8.40 -1.68
C ASP A 146 14.03 7.23 -0.75
N GLU A 147 14.80 6.15 -0.82
CA GLU A 147 14.62 4.98 0.03
C GLU A 147 15.94 4.59 0.69
N THR A 148 15.88 4.28 1.99
CA THR A 148 16.97 3.66 2.73
C THR A 148 16.47 2.39 3.39
N CYS A 149 16.99 1.24 2.96
CA CYS A 149 16.64 -0.05 3.55
C CYS A 149 17.81 -0.66 4.32
N THR A 150 17.48 -1.33 5.42
CA THR A 150 18.40 -2.16 6.18
C THR A 150 17.91 -3.61 6.15
N GLY A 151 18.81 -4.52 5.79
CA GLY A 151 18.58 -5.96 5.78
C GLY A 151 19.42 -6.67 6.86
N ILE A 152 18.94 -7.82 7.33
CA ILE A 152 19.69 -8.71 8.22
C ILE A 152 20.00 -9.97 7.43
N VAL A 153 21.24 -10.43 7.48
CA VAL A 153 21.63 -11.74 6.95
C VAL A 153 21.91 -12.70 8.10
N TYR A 154 21.69 -13.99 7.86
CA TYR A 154 22.04 -15.05 8.79
C TYR A 154 22.69 -16.22 8.08
N GLN A 155 23.56 -16.94 8.79
CA GLN A 155 24.20 -18.15 8.30
C GLN A 155 23.18 -19.29 8.24
N THR A 156 22.81 -19.71 7.02
CA THR A 156 21.68 -20.62 6.78
C THR A 156 21.86 -21.96 7.49
N GLN A 157 23.04 -22.57 7.33
CA GLN A 157 23.33 -23.87 7.91
C GLN A 157 23.43 -23.82 9.43
N ALA A 158 23.99 -22.74 9.98
CA ALA A 158 24.12 -22.58 11.43
C ALA A 158 22.74 -22.46 12.09
N LEU A 159 21.82 -21.69 11.49
CA LEU A 159 20.45 -21.59 11.97
C LEU A 159 19.70 -22.94 11.86
N GLN A 160 19.87 -23.64 10.73
CA GLN A 160 19.29 -24.97 10.54
C GLN A 160 19.73 -25.95 11.64
N THR A 161 21.03 -26.00 11.94
CA THR A 161 21.57 -26.86 12.99
C THR A 161 21.03 -26.48 14.36
N LEU A 162 20.98 -25.19 14.70
CA LEU A 162 20.49 -24.71 16.00
C LEU A 162 19.03 -25.09 16.23
N ILE A 163 18.15 -24.81 15.26
CA ILE A 163 16.72 -25.10 15.37
C ILE A 163 16.44 -26.61 15.37
N THR A 164 17.15 -27.38 14.54
CA THR A 164 17.04 -28.84 14.53
C THR A 164 17.42 -29.44 15.88
N GLN A 165 18.48 -28.94 16.51
CA GLN A 165 18.92 -29.40 17.82
C GLN A 165 17.93 -29.03 18.93
N ALA A 166 17.36 -27.82 18.88
CA ALA A 166 16.33 -27.38 19.81
C ALA A 166 15.06 -28.25 19.71
N LEU A 167 14.57 -28.49 18.48
CA LEU A 167 13.41 -29.36 18.23
C LEU A 167 13.68 -30.79 18.67
N THR A 168 14.88 -31.31 18.41
CA THR A 168 15.25 -32.68 18.84
C THR A 168 15.26 -32.82 20.35
N THR A 169 15.78 -31.82 21.06
CA THR A 169 15.76 -31.80 22.52
C THR A 169 14.33 -31.76 23.05
N GLN A 170 13.48 -30.89 22.49
CA GLN A 170 12.08 -30.79 22.87
C GLN A 170 11.30 -32.08 22.59
N ALA A 171 11.47 -32.68 21.42
CA ALA A 171 10.79 -33.92 21.03
C ALA A 171 11.17 -35.08 21.96
N LYS A 172 12.46 -35.21 22.31
CA LYS A 172 12.91 -36.23 23.29
C LYS A 172 12.26 -36.04 24.67
N GLN A 173 12.06 -34.80 25.10
CA GLN A 173 11.41 -34.49 26.38
C GLN A 173 9.90 -34.74 26.37
N GLN A 174 9.23 -34.45 25.24
CA GLN A 174 7.77 -34.52 25.14
C GLN A 174 7.24 -35.88 24.67
N LEU A 175 7.92 -36.52 23.73
CA LEU A 175 7.48 -37.77 23.10
C LEU A 175 8.19 -39.01 23.68
N GLY A 176 9.35 -38.81 24.31
CA GLY A 176 10.16 -39.87 24.90
C GLY A 176 11.13 -40.53 23.91
N ALA A 177 11.76 -41.61 24.38
CA ALA A 177 12.69 -42.39 23.57
C ALA A 177 11.96 -43.14 22.44
N GLY A 178 12.63 -43.29 21.29
CA GLY A 178 12.11 -44.00 20.12
C GLY A 178 11.51 -43.10 19.05
N TYR A 179 11.29 -41.80 19.29
CA TYR A 179 10.88 -40.88 18.22
C TYR A 179 12.09 -40.27 17.50
N ALA A 180 12.02 -40.23 16.18
CA ALA A 180 12.99 -39.55 15.32
C ALA A 180 12.26 -38.69 14.28
N THR A 181 12.96 -37.70 13.71
CA THR A 181 12.42 -36.86 12.65
C THR A 181 12.14 -37.68 11.40
N SER A 182 11.00 -37.43 10.78
CA SER A 182 10.64 -37.91 9.44
C SER A 182 10.83 -36.76 8.47
N GLY A 183 11.87 -36.82 7.63
CA GLY A 183 12.23 -35.77 6.69
C GLY A 183 12.97 -34.59 7.33
N ASP A 184 13.12 -33.52 6.54
CA ASP A 184 13.87 -32.32 6.93
C ASP A 184 13.04 -31.39 7.81
N VAL A 185 13.71 -30.72 8.74
CA VAL A 185 13.12 -29.64 9.53
C VAL A 185 12.84 -28.44 8.62
N HIS A 186 11.58 -28.05 8.52
CA HIS A 186 11.18 -26.85 7.81
C HIS A 186 11.32 -25.64 8.72
N ILE A 187 12.12 -24.67 8.29
CA ILE A 187 12.36 -23.44 9.04
C ILE A 187 11.81 -22.26 8.27
N THR A 188 10.98 -21.47 8.94
CA THR A 188 10.56 -20.15 8.46
C THR A 188 11.26 -19.08 9.28
N THR A 189 11.75 -18.04 8.61
CA THR A 189 12.43 -16.91 9.26
C THR A 189 11.77 -15.60 8.89
N THR A 190 11.58 -14.73 9.87
CA THR A 190 11.03 -13.38 9.68
C THR A 190 11.91 -12.38 10.40
N ALA A 191 12.33 -11.33 9.70
CA ALA A 191 13.03 -10.22 10.33
C ALA A 191 12.08 -9.41 11.23
N GLN A 192 12.57 -8.99 12.39
CA GLN A 192 11.87 -8.14 13.36
C GLN A 192 12.77 -6.96 13.72
N GLY A 193 12.49 -5.79 13.14
CA GLY A 193 13.42 -4.67 13.19
C GLY A 193 14.70 -4.95 12.39
N THR A 194 15.75 -4.19 12.70
CA THR A 194 17.04 -4.25 11.99
C THR A 194 18.07 -5.14 12.66
N THR A 195 17.74 -5.80 13.78
CA THR A 195 18.70 -6.58 14.58
C THR A 195 18.22 -7.97 14.99
N THR A 196 16.92 -8.28 14.85
CA THR A 196 16.35 -9.53 15.36
C THR A 196 15.75 -10.35 14.23
N ILE A 197 15.97 -11.67 14.28
CA ILE A 197 15.30 -12.63 13.41
C ILE A 197 14.49 -13.58 14.28
N TRP A 198 13.22 -13.77 13.94
CA TRP A 198 12.39 -14.83 14.49
C TRP A 198 12.46 -16.04 13.57
N ALA A 199 12.79 -17.19 14.13
CA ALA A 199 12.83 -18.45 13.41
C ALA A 199 11.83 -19.42 14.03
N THR A 200 11.01 -20.06 13.20
CA THR A 200 10.09 -21.12 13.61
C THR A 200 10.46 -22.39 12.87
N GLY A 201 10.74 -23.45 13.62
CA GLY A 201 11.02 -24.77 13.07
C GLY A 201 9.83 -25.71 13.24
N ALA A 202 9.50 -26.46 12.20
CA ALA A 202 8.49 -27.51 12.23
C ALA A 202 9.06 -28.81 11.64
N SER A 203 8.70 -29.94 12.23
CA SER A 203 9.09 -31.28 11.76
C SER A 203 8.08 -32.32 12.18
N ILE A 204 7.98 -33.39 11.41
CA ILE A 204 7.18 -34.57 11.73
C ILE A 204 8.07 -35.54 12.52
N TRP A 205 7.54 -36.09 13.60
CA TRP A 205 8.23 -37.08 14.44
C TRP A 205 7.51 -38.41 14.38
N VAL A 206 8.25 -39.47 14.09
CA VAL A 206 7.70 -40.83 13.93
C VAL A 206 8.40 -41.77 14.89
N TYR A 207 7.64 -42.72 15.41
CA TYR A 207 8.19 -43.74 16.30
C TYR A 207 8.98 -44.77 15.48
N GLN A 208 10.22 -45.00 15.89
CA GLN A 208 11.17 -45.91 15.30
C GLN A 208 11.27 -47.16 16.17
N PHE A 209 10.75 -48.28 15.65
CA PHE A 209 10.87 -49.56 16.32
C PHE A 209 12.27 -50.12 16.13
N SER A 210 13.00 -50.31 17.23
CA SER A 210 14.30 -50.99 17.22
C SER A 210 14.16 -52.44 16.74
N GLN A 211 15.27 -53.04 16.29
CA GLN A 211 15.25 -54.43 15.83
C GLN A 211 14.78 -55.40 16.93
N ALA A 212 15.22 -55.18 18.18
CA ALA A 212 14.79 -55.99 19.33
C ALA A 212 13.28 -55.85 19.61
N GLU A 213 12.73 -54.62 19.52
CA GLU A 213 11.29 -54.41 19.66
C GLU A 213 10.51 -55.08 18.54
N GLN A 214 10.99 -55.00 17.29
CA GLN A 214 10.37 -55.69 16.17
C GLN A 214 10.38 -57.21 16.37
N GLU A 215 11.48 -57.80 16.84
CA GLU A 215 11.56 -59.23 17.13
C GLU A 215 10.59 -59.65 18.24
N HIS A 216 10.54 -58.88 19.32
CA HIS A 216 9.58 -59.09 20.41
C HIS A 216 8.12 -58.96 19.93
N LEU A 217 7.84 -57.98 19.06
CA LEU A 217 6.52 -57.81 18.46
C LEU A 217 6.14 -59.01 17.60
N LYS A 218 7.05 -59.48 16.73
CA LYS A 218 6.82 -60.70 15.92
C LYS A 218 6.53 -61.90 16.81
N ALA A 219 7.30 -62.11 17.87
CA ALA A 219 7.08 -63.20 18.83
C ALA A 219 5.71 -63.09 19.52
N SER A 220 5.27 -61.86 19.84
CA SER A 220 3.99 -61.62 20.51
C SER A 220 2.76 -61.86 19.62
N ILE A 221 2.90 -61.83 18.29
CA ILE A 221 1.77 -61.99 17.34
C ILE A 221 1.81 -63.27 16.53
N ALA A 222 2.93 -64.00 16.52
CA ALA A 222 3.08 -65.26 15.80
C ALA A 222 1.96 -66.24 16.17
N GLY A 223 1.34 -66.86 15.16
CA GLY A 223 0.23 -67.80 15.34
C GLY A 223 -1.10 -67.22 15.83
N LYS A 224 -1.19 -65.90 16.07
CA LYS A 224 -2.46 -65.26 16.46
C LYS A 224 -3.32 -64.95 15.24
N ASN A 225 -4.64 -64.87 15.45
CA ASN A 225 -5.52 -64.34 14.42
C ASN A 225 -5.35 -62.82 14.27
N GLN A 226 -5.84 -62.28 13.16
CA GLN A 226 -5.62 -60.87 12.80
C GLN A 226 -6.24 -59.88 13.78
N ALA A 227 -7.41 -60.19 14.35
CA ALA A 227 -8.06 -59.33 15.33
C ALA A 227 -7.20 -59.23 16.60
N GLN A 228 -6.69 -60.36 17.09
CA GLN A 228 -5.80 -60.40 18.26
C GLN A 228 -4.47 -59.67 17.97
N ALA A 229 -3.87 -59.93 16.82
CA ALA A 229 -2.61 -59.28 16.43
C ALA A 229 -2.77 -57.77 16.25
N LYS A 230 -3.85 -57.32 15.62
CA LYS A 230 -4.17 -55.91 15.44
C LYS A 230 -4.31 -55.21 16.79
N ASN A 231 -5.04 -55.80 17.74
CA ASN A 231 -5.17 -55.23 19.09
C ASN A 231 -3.82 -55.09 19.79
N LEU A 232 -2.93 -56.09 19.66
CA LEU A 232 -1.60 -56.04 20.28
C LEU A 232 -0.67 -55.01 19.63
N LEU A 233 -0.77 -54.81 18.32
CA LEU A 233 0.05 -53.85 17.57
C LEU A 233 -0.43 -52.41 17.76
N LEU A 234 -1.75 -52.19 17.78
CA LEU A 234 -2.34 -50.86 18.06
C LEU A 234 -2.17 -50.42 19.51
N ALA A 235 -1.97 -51.35 20.44
CA ALA A 235 -1.67 -51.03 21.84
C ALA A 235 -0.22 -50.54 22.07
N ARG A 236 0.63 -50.51 21.03
CA ARG A 236 2.02 -50.06 21.14
C ARG A 236 2.15 -48.56 20.86
N ALA A 237 3.17 -47.95 21.45
CA ALA A 237 3.57 -46.59 21.08
C ALA A 237 3.81 -46.51 19.55
N GLY A 238 3.27 -45.47 18.91
CA GLY A 238 3.35 -45.27 17.47
C GLY A 238 2.37 -46.08 16.61
N GLY A 239 1.56 -46.98 17.19
CA GLY A 239 0.58 -47.79 16.45
C GLY A 239 -0.72 -47.04 16.16
N GLN A 240 -0.89 -46.51 14.94
CA GLN A 240 -2.15 -45.86 14.52
C GLN A 240 -3.05 -46.76 13.64
N SER A 241 -2.44 -47.52 12.73
CA SER A 241 -3.16 -48.41 11.82
C SER A 241 -2.33 -49.66 11.53
N VAL A 242 -3.02 -50.77 11.28
CA VAL A 242 -2.41 -52.07 10.96
C VAL A 242 -3.24 -52.72 9.87
N SER A 243 -2.57 -53.12 8.80
CA SER A 243 -3.10 -53.89 7.69
C SER A 243 -2.33 -55.19 7.52
N PHE A 244 -3.01 -56.25 7.10
CA PHE A 244 -2.41 -57.54 6.79
C PHE A 244 -2.52 -57.80 5.29
N SER A 245 -1.54 -58.50 4.72
CA SER A 245 -1.50 -58.81 3.28
C SER A 245 -2.44 -59.94 2.86
N ASN A 246 -3.01 -60.68 3.82
CA ASN A 246 -3.97 -61.76 3.58
C ASN A 246 -5.06 -61.72 4.66
N ASN A 247 -6.00 -62.68 4.66
CA ASN A 247 -7.10 -62.80 5.64
C ASN A 247 -6.97 -64.04 6.56
N ALA A 248 -5.76 -64.58 6.74
CA ALA A 248 -5.52 -65.80 7.49
C ALA A 248 -4.87 -65.54 8.87
N THR A 249 -4.76 -66.60 9.69
CA THR A 249 -3.92 -66.60 10.91
C THR A 249 -2.48 -66.22 10.56
N LEU A 250 -1.83 -65.46 11.44
CA LEU A 250 -0.45 -65.05 11.21
C LEU A 250 0.50 -66.25 11.24
N PRO A 251 1.51 -66.28 10.34
CA PRO A 251 2.47 -67.37 10.28
C PRO A 251 3.44 -67.33 11.46
N ASP A 252 4.43 -68.22 11.47
CA ASP A 252 5.50 -68.18 12.46
C ASP A 252 6.37 -66.91 12.34
N ILE A 253 7.24 -66.73 13.33
CA ILE A 253 8.09 -65.55 13.47
C ILE A 253 9.00 -65.29 12.25
N GLN A 254 9.44 -66.34 11.54
CA GLN A 254 10.39 -66.22 10.42
C GLN A 254 9.72 -65.65 9.18
N HIS A 255 8.40 -65.79 9.07
CA HIS A 255 7.59 -65.34 7.94
C HIS A 255 6.89 -64.00 8.18
N ILE A 256 7.00 -63.41 9.38
CA ILE A 256 6.46 -62.08 9.67
C ILE A 256 7.48 -60.99 9.31
N ARG A 257 7.02 -59.98 8.57
CA ARG A 257 7.78 -58.77 8.22
C ARG A 257 6.92 -57.55 8.52
N PHE A 258 7.51 -56.54 9.16
CA PHE A 258 6.86 -55.25 9.36
C PHE A 258 7.28 -54.30 8.25
N VAL A 259 6.31 -53.55 7.74
CA VAL A 259 6.53 -52.42 6.85
C VAL A 259 5.93 -51.22 7.57
N PHE A 260 6.77 -50.27 7.95
CA PHE A 260 6.34 -49.04 8.62
C PHE A 260 6.11 -47.98 7.56
N ILE A 261 4.90 -47.45 7.52
CA ILE A 261 4.50 -46.41 6.57
C ILE A 261 4.29 -45.13 7.38
N THR A 262 4.98 -44.08 6.98
CA THR A 262 4.83 -42.72 7.50
C THR A 262 4.17 -41.88 6.42
N TYR A 263 3.12 -41.16 6.78
CA TYR A 263 2.38 -40.25 5.89
C TYR A 263 2.78 -38.81 6.14
#